data_AF-A0A956FCD6-F1
#
_entry.id   AF-A0A956FCD6-F1
#
_cell.length_a   1.000
_cell.length_b   1.000
_cell.length_c   1.000
_cell.angle_alpha   90.00
_cell.angle_beta   90.00
_cell.angle_gamma   90.00
#
_symmetry.space_group_name_H-M   'P 1'
#
loop_
_entity.id
_entity.type
_entity.pdbx_description
1 polymer ?
#
loop_
_entity_poly.entity_id
_entity_poly.type
_entity_poly.pdbx_seq_one_letter_code
_entity_poly.pdbx_strand_id
1 'polypeptide(L)'
;MAARTLSLYTFLLTLVLALGACKKDDFANETVNELNKLADDIVAKVKEGDDRAASIDAAQKMLDEKRPDLQTKMGEIMELRGFQVSEETAANVNKVRTEAGMKVATLQLDLIAETAGNEELNKKLEKLTDDFTNLVDGK
;
A
#
# COMPACT_ATOMS: atom_id res chain seq x y z
N MET A 1 48.35 6.12 20.31
CA MET A 1 47.77 6.48 19.00
C MET A 1 46.58 5.61 18.57
N ALA A 2 46.17 4.58 19.31
CA ALA A 2 45.03 3.72 18.94
C ALA A 2 43.63 4.28 19.30
N ALA A 3 43.53 5.23 20.24
CA ALA A 3 42.25 5.79 20.67
C ALA A 3 41.66 6.84 19.70
N ARG A 4 42.51 7.52 18.91
CA ARG A 4 42.07 8.51 17.92
C ARG A 4 41.52 7.89 16.63
N THR A 5 41.99 6.69 16.28
CA THR A 5 41.51 5.95 15.11
C THR A 5 40.17 5.25 15.37
N LEU A 6 39.89 4.83 16.61
CA LEU A 6 38.60 4.21 16.94
C LEU A 6 37.42 5.19 16.80
N SER A 7 37.61 6.46 17.16
CA SER A 7 36.57 7.49 17.09
C SER A 7 36.14 7.84 15.67
N LEU A 8 37.03 7.70 14.68
CA LEU A 8 36.71 8.02 13.28
C LEU A 8 35.87 6.93 12.62
N TYR A 9 36.15 5.65 12.92
CA TYR A 9 35.41 4.51 12.36
C TYR A 9 33.98 4.44 12.89
N THR A 10 33.74 4.76 14.18
CA THR A 10 32.39 4.80 14.74
C THR A 10 31.55 5.92 14.10
N PHE A 11 32.15 7.08 13.84
CA PHE A 11 31.48 8.21 13.20
C PHE A 11 31.18 7.96 11.71
N LEU A 12 32.08 7.26 11.01
CA LEU A 12 31.87 6.85 9.63
C LEU A 12 30.77 5.80 9.51
N LEU A 13 30.67 4.86 10.46
CA LEU A 13 29.61 3.85 10.48
C LEU A 13 28.22 4.47 10.71
N THR A 14 28.11 5.46 11.61
CA THR A 14 26.84 6.16 11.86
C THR A 14 26.39 6.99 10.65
N LEU A 15 27.33 7.55 9.87
CA LEU A 15 27.00 8.32 8.68
C LEU A 15 26.52 7.43 7.52
N VAL A 16 27.09 6.24 7.35
CA VAL A 16 26.66 5.27 6.32
C VAL A 16 25.26 4.71 6.65
N LEU A 17 24.95 4.49 7.93
CA LEU A 17 23.59 4.11 8.35
C LEU A 17 22.57 5.22 8.11
N ALA A 18 22.93 6.49 8.38
CA ALA A 18 22.07 7.64 8.12
C ALA A 18 21.77 7.84 6.62
N LEU A 19 22.73 7.59 5.73
CA LEU A 19 22.54 7.72 4.28
C LEU A 19 21.73 6.56 3.66
N GLY A 20 21.78 5.37 4.28
CA GLY A 20 20.97 4.22 3.85
C GLY A 20 19.48 4.36 4.21
N ALA A 21 19.19 5.00 5.34
CA ALA A 21 17.82 5.22 5.81
C ALA A 21 17.03 6.18 4.89
N CYS A 22 17.64 7.27 4.38
CA CYS A 22 16.93 8.20 3.49
C CYS A 22 16.37 7.52 2.23
N LYS A 23 17.14 6.64 1.57
CA LYS A 23 16.65 5.96 0.36
C LYS A 23 15.52 4.98 0.63
N LYS A 24 15.54 4.33 1.79
CA LYS A 24 14.48 3.39 2.19
C LYS A 24 13.23 4.13 2.67
N ASP A 25 13.40 5.30 3.27
CA ASP A 25 12.30 6.20 3.59
C ASP A 25 11.59 6.70 2.34
N ASP A 26 12.35 7.20 1.35
CA ASP A 26 11.79 7.67 0.08
C ASP A 26 11.03 6.54 -0.64
N PHE A 27 11.65 5.36 -0.76
CA PHE A 27 11.03 4.18 -1.38
C PHE A 27 9.73 3.76 -0.68
N ALA A 28 9.74 3.71 0.65
CA ALA A 28 8.56 3.32 1.42
C ALA A 28 7.43 4.34 1.25
N ASN A 29 7.75 5.65 1.32
CA ASN A 29 6.78 6.73 1.14
C ASN A 29 6.21 6.76 -0.29
N GLU A 30 7.04 6.60 -1.31
CA GLU A 30 6.58 6.53 -2.72
C GLU A 30 5.62 5.36 -2.92
N THR A 31 5.98 4.17 -2.45
CA THR A 31 5.14 2.98 -2.60
C THR A 31 3.79 3.13 -1.92
N VAL A 32 3.73 3.64 -0.68
CA VAL A 32 2.44 3.81 0.00
C VAL A 32 1.61 4.94 -0.58
N ASN A 33 2.24 5.97 -1.17
CA ASN A 33 1.54 6.98 -1.96
C ASN A 33 0.92 6.39 -3.23
N GLU A 34 1.63 5.51 -3.95
CA GLU A 34 1.08 4.78 -5.09
C GLU A 34 -0.09 3.88 -4.68
N LEU A 35 0.04 3.16 -3.55
CA LEU A 35 -1.04 2.35 -2.98
C LEU A 35 -2.28 3.18 -2.64
N ASN A 36 -2.09 4.32 -1.94
CA ASN A 36 -3.21 5.19 -1.59
C ASN A 36 -3.89 5.75 -2.84
N LYS A 37 -3.10 6.15 -3.84
CA LYS A 37 -3.65 6.64 -5.11
C LYS A 37 -4.45 5.56 -5.82
N LEU A 38 -3.96 4.32 -5.86
CA LEU A 38 -4.71 3.19 -6.42
C LEU A 38 -6.03 2.97 -5.67
N ALA A 39 -6.03 3.07 -4.34
CA ALA A 39 -7.24 2.97 -3.53
C ALA A 39 -8.27 4.06 -3.92
N ASP A 40 -7.80 5.30 -4.02
CA ASP A 40 -8.64 6.45 -4.40
C ASP A 40 -9.20 6.28 -5.83
N ASP A 41 -8.36 5.86 -6.78
CA ASP A 41 -8.77 5.62 -8.17
C ASP A 41 -9.78 4.45 -8.28
N ILE A 42 -9.63 3.38 -7.50
CA ILE A 42 -10.59 2.26 -7.41
C ILE A 42 -11.93 2.76 -6.87
N VAL A 43 -11.93 3.48 -5.75
CA VAL A 43 -13.16 3.99 -5.12
C VAL A 43 -13.87 4.95 -6.07
N ALA A 44 -13.14 5.88 -6.70
CA ALA A 44 -13.70 6.81 -7.68
C ALA A 44 -14.31 6.03 -8.86
N LYS A 45 -13.59 5.05 -9.42
CA LYS A 45 -14.07 4.25 -10.54
C LYS A 45 -15.36 3.52 -10.20
N VAL A 46 -15.47 2.93 -9.01
CA VAL A 46 -16.67 2.20 -8.58
C VAL A 46 -17.84 3.16 -8.30
N LYS A 47 -17.59 4.31 -7.69
CA LYS A 47 -18.64 5.25 -7.24
C LYS A 47 -19.20 6.13 -8.35
N GLU A 48 -18.37 6.54 -9.31
CA GLU A 48 -18.73 7.53 -10.32
C GLU A 48 -19.30 6.93 -11.61
N GLY A 49 -19.22 5.61 -11.79
CA GLY A 49 -19.71 4.98 -13.01
C GLY A 49 -21.20 4.66 -13.00
N ASP A 50 -21.85 4.84 -14.17
CA ASP A 50 -23.30 4.67 -14.34
C ASP A 50 -23.76 3.21 -14.26
N ASP A 51 -22.90 2.27 -14.66
CA ASP A 51 -23.12 0.82 -14.55
C ASP A 51 -22.19 0.26 -13.47
N ARG A 52 -22.76 -0.21 -12.36
CA ARG A 52 -21.98 -0.70 -11.23
C ARG A 52 -21.14 -1.93 -11.58
N ALA A 53 -21.69 -2.87 -12.34
CA ALA A 53 -20.99 -4.11 -12.68
C ALA A 53 -19.79 -3.80 -13.57
N ALA A 54 -19.98 -2.98 -14.60
CA ALA A 54 -18.91 -2.55 -15.48
C ALA A 54 -17.84 -1.70 -14.75
N SER A 55 -18.27 -0.90 -13.77
CA SER A 55 -17.39 -0.06 -12.96
C SER A 55 -16.49 -0.89 -12.03
N ILE A 56 -17.05 -1.92 -11.39
CA ILE A 56 -16.28 -2.87 -10.58
C ILE A 56 -15.30 -3.65 -11.47
N ASP A 57 -15.72 -4.11 -12.65
CA ASP A 57 -14.82 -4.79 -13.60
C ASP A 57 -13.67 -3.88 -14.06
N ALA A 58 -13.95 -2.59 -14.29
CA ALA A 58 -12.93 -1.61 -14.65
C ALA A 58 -11.96 -1.32 -13.50
N ALA A 59 -12.46 -1.24 -12.26
CA ALA A 59 -11.63 -1.07 -11.06
C ALA A 59 -10.76 -2.31 -10.81
N GLN A 60 -11.32 -3.51 -11.01
CA GLN A 60 -10.58 -4.76 -10.93
C GLN A 60 -9.44 -4.80 -11.95
N LYS A 61 -9.70 -4.40 -13.19
CA LYS A 61 -8.67 -4.34 -14.23
C LYS A 61 -7.54 -3.38 -13.85
N MET A 62 -7.88 -2.21 -13.29
CA MET A 62 -6.90 -1.24 -12.81
C MET A 62 -6.04 -1.81 -11.69
N LEU A 63 -6.65 -2.53 -10.74
CA LEU A 63 -5.93 -3.27 -9.71
C LEU A 63 -5.00 -4.31 -10.34
N ASP A 64 -5.49 -5.13 -11.26
CA ASP A 64 -4.71 -6.21 -11.90
C ASP A 64 -3.52 -5.68 -12.69
N GLU A 65 -3.64 -4.52 -13.33
CA GLU A 65 -2.54 -3.85 -14.05
C GLU A 65 -1.45 -3.34 -13.10
N LYS A 66 -1.82 -2.88 -11.90
CA LYS A 66 -0.88 -2.31 -10.92
C LYS A 66 -0.33 -3.33 -9.93
N ARG A 67 -1.07 -4.42 -9.70
CA ARG A 67 -0.78 -5.43 -8.69
C ARG A 67 0.64 -6.02 -8.79
N PRO A 68 1.16 -6.42 -9.97
CA PRO A 68 2.47 -7.08 -10.02
C PRO A 68 3.62 -6.20 -9.50
N ASP A 69 3.60 -4.91 -9.84
CA ASP A 69 4.60 -3.94 -9.39
C ASP A 69 4.43 -3.61 -7.91
N LEU A 70 3.21 -3.25 -7.51
CA LEU A 70 2.93 -2.90 -6.12
C LEU A 70 3.12 -4.07 -5.16
N GLN A 71 2.78 -5.30 -5.55
CA GLN A 71 2.97 -6.48 -4.70
C GLN A 71 4.45 -6.71 -4.41
N THR A 72 5.31 -6.51 -5.41
CA THR A 72 6.77 -6.56 -5.24
C THR A 72 7.24 -5.49 -4.26
N LYS A 73 6.85 -4.23 -4.47
CA LYS A 73 7.23 -3.11 -3.60
C LYS A 73 6.71 -3.26 -2.17
N MET A 74 5.47 -3.73 -2.01
CA MET A 74 4.86 -4.00 -0.71
C MET A 74 5.56 -5.14 0.03
N GLY A 75 5.95 -6.20 -0.68
CA GLY A 75 6.79 -7.27 -0.14
C GLY A 75 8.11 -6.71 0.42
N GLU A 76 8.81 -5.89 -0.37
CA GLU A 76 10.05 -5.24 0.08
C GLU A 76 9.85 -4.36 1.32
N ILE A 77 8.74 -3.61 1.40
CA ILE A 77 8.41 -2.78 2.56
C ILE A 77 8.18 -3.61 3.82
N MET A 78 7.48 -4.74 3.70
CA MET A 78 7.21 -5.62 4.84
C MET A 78 8.46 -6.32 5.37
N GLU A 79 9.48 -6.49 4.51
CA GLU A 79 10.78 -7.01 4.91
C GLU A 79 11.66 -5.95 5.59
N LEU A 80 11.32 -4.65 5.50
CA LEU A 80 12.07 -3.58 6.16
C LEU A 80 11.96 -3.74 7.68
N ARG A 81 13.12 -3.80 8.33
CA ARG A 81 13.24 -3.79 9.78
C ARG A 81 13.23 -2.34 10.27
N GLY A 82 12.70 -2.10 11.46
CA GLY A 82 12.52 -0.74 12.01
C GLY A 82 13.77 0.13 12.19
N PHE A 83 14.98 -0.41 11.99
CA PHE A 83 16.22 0.39 11.95
C PHE A 83 16.60 0.86 10.52
N GLN A 84 15.92 0.36 9.49
CA GLN A 84 16.17 0.65 8.08
C GLN A 84 15.34 1.83 7.56
N VAL A 85 14.29 2.20 8.29
CA VAL A 85 13.41 3.34 8.00
C VAL A 85 13.24 4.18 9.27
N SER A 86 12.91 5.46 9.10
CA SER A 86 12.53 6.32 10.23
C SER A 86 11.22 5.87 10.87
N GLU A 87 11.04 6.20 12.16
CA GLU A 87 9.79 5.94 12.88
C GLU A 87 8.60 6.64 12.22
N GLU A 88 8.82 7.85 11.70
CA GLU A 88 7.82 8.61 10.93
C GLU A 88 7.39 7.83 9.68
N THR A 89 8.34 7.31 8.91
CA THR A 89 8.02 6.53 7.70
C THR A 89 7.33 5.22 8.07
N ALA A 90 7.79 4.50 9.10
CA ALA A 90 7.13 3.28 9.55
C ALA A 90 5.67 3.54 10.00
N ALA A 91 5.43 4.65 10.70
CA ALA A 91 4.10 5.07 11.10
C ALA A 91 3.24 5.44 9.88
N ASN A 92 3.79 6.17 8.92
CA ASN A 92 3.11 6.55 7.68
C ASN A 92 2.71 5.32 6.87
N VAL A 93 3.61 4.35 6.71
CA VAL A 93 3.32 3.09 6.01
C VAL A 93 2.13 2.37 6.65
N ASN A 94 2.14 2.19 7.97
CA ASN A 94 1.05 1.52 8.68
C ASN A 94 -0.27 2.27 8.58
N LYS A 95 -0.24 3.60 8.70
CA LYS A 95 -1.40 4.46 8.56
C LYS A 95 -2.01 4.33 7.16
N VAL A 96 -1.20 4.54 6.12
CA VAL A 96 -1.67 4.54 4.74
C VAL A 96 -2.18 3.16 4.32
N ARG A 97 -1.52 2.08 4.71
CA ARG A 97 -2.02 0.71 4.47
C ARG A 97 -3.41 0.51 5.06
N THR A 98 -3.59 0.92 6.33
CA THR A 98 -4.87 0.80 7.03
C THR A 98 -5.95 1.66 6.36
N GLU A 99 -5.64 2.92 6.06
CA GLU A 99 -6.58 3.84 5.42
C GLU A 99 -6.97 3.39 4.02
N ALA A 100 -6.00 2.99 3.19
CA ALA A 100 -6.24 2.49 1.84
C ALA A 100 -7.08 1.20 1.84
N GLY A 101 -6.74 0.24 2.70
CA GLY A 101 -7.51 -0.99 2.86
C GLY A 101 -8.95 -0.70 3.30
N MET A 102 -9.14 0.16 4.30
CA MET A 102 -10.48 0.56 4.76
C MET A 102 -11.28 1.30 3.69
N LYS A 103 -10.65 2.19 2.90
CA LYS A 103 -11.33 2.91 1.81
C LYS A 103 -11.97 1.94 0.81
N VAL A 104 -11.22 0.93 0.37
CA VAL A 104 -11.72 -0.06 -0.59
C VAL A 104 -12.73 -1.01 0.07
N ALA A 105 -12.48 -1.46 1.30
CA ALA A 105 -13.41 -2.32 2.04
C ALA A 105 -14.77 -1.63 2.30
N THR A 106 -14.79 -0.31 2.50
CA THR A 106 -16.02 0.46 2.70
C THR A 106 -16.96 0.39 1.49
N LEU A 107 -16.47 0.06 0.29
CA LEU A 107 -17.33 -0.16 -0.87
C LEU A 107 -18.35 -1.28 -0.65
N GLN A 108 -18.02 -2.32 0.12
CA GLN A 108 -18.98 -3.39 0.47
C GLN A 108 -20.16 -2.84 1.28
N LEU A 109 -19.91 -1.89 2.19
CA LEU A 109 -20.95 -1.24 2.98
C LEU A 109 -21.75 -0.26 2.13
N ASP A 110 -21.07 0.55 1.32
CA ASP A 110 -21.69 1.56 0.46
C ASP A 110 -22.63 0.92 -0.58
N LEU A 111 -22.31 -0.29 -1.04
CA LEU A 111 -23.04 -1.01 -2.09
C LEU A 111 -23.93 -2.13 -1.57
N ILE A 112 -24.13 -2.23 -0.26
CA ILE A 112 -24.89 -3.34 0.34
C ILE A 112 -26.33 -3.42 -0.21
N ALA A 113 -26.96 -2.29 -0.45
CA ALA A 113 -28.33 -2.24 -0.99
C ALA A 113 -28.40 -2.75 -2.45
N GLU A 114 -27.37 -2.49 -3.25
CA GLU A 114 -27.29 -2.93 -4.65
C GLU A 114 -26.89 -4.40 -4.77
N THR A 115 -26.07 -4.88 -3.83
CA THR A 115 -25.53 -6.25 -3.82
C THR A 115 -26.43 -7.25 -3.11
N ALA A 116 -27.28 -6.83 -2.16
CA ALA A 116 -28.13 -7.72 -1.36
C ALA A 116 -29.06 -8.64 -2.18
N GLY A 117 -29.45 -8.22 -3.39
CA GLY A 117 -30.25 -9.03 -4.33
C GLY A 117 -29.50 -9.47 -5.58
N ASN A 118 -28.20 -9.17 -5.67
CA ASN A 118 -27.40 -9.39 -6.87
C ASN A 118 -26.09 -10.11 -6.50
N GLU A 119 -26.15 -11.45 -6.48
CA GLU A 119 -25.04 -12.31 -6.09
C GLU A 119 -23.82 -12.15 -7.00
N GLU A 120 -24.03 -11.92 -8.31
CA GLU A 120 -22.93 -11.69 -9.25
C GLU A 120 -22.17 -10.41 -8.92
N LEU A 121 -22.91 -9.32 -8.70
CA LEU A 121 -22.33 -8.03 -8.31
C LEU A 121 -21.60 -8.14 -6.97
N ASN A 122 -22.18 -8.84 -6.01
CA ASN A 122 -21.56 -9.08 -4.71
C ASN A 122 -20.22 -9.82 -4.85
N LYS A 123 -20.17 -10.90 -5.64
CA LYS A 123 -18.93 -11.66 -5.88
C LYS A 123 -17.85 -10.82 -6.55
N LYS A 124 -18.22 -9.97 -7.50
CA LYS A 124 -17.26 -9.05 -8.15
C LYS A 124 -16.69 -8.06 -7.16
N LEU A 125 -17.54 -7.50 -6.30
CA LEU A 125 -17.13 -6.55 -5.28
C LEU A 125 -16.24 -7.21 -4.21
N GLU A 126 -16.64 -8.39 -3.71
CA GLU A 126 -15.85 -9.20 -2.78
C GLU A 126 -14.46 -9.51 -3.35
N LYS A 127 -14.40 -9.97 -4.61
CA LYS A 127 -13.11 -10.23 -5.27
C LYS A 127 -12.24 -8.99 -5.31
N LEU A 128 -12.79 -7.84 -5.71
CA LEU A 128 -12.05 -6.57 -5.75
C LEU A 128 -11.50 -6.18 -4.37
N THR A 129 -12.33 -6.27 -3.34
CA THR A 129 -11.92 -5.92 -1.97
C THR A 129 -10.91 -6.90 -1.39
N ASP A 130 -11.08 -8.20 -1.63
CA ASP A 130 -10.17 -9.25 -1.15
C ASP A 130 -8.82 -9.14 -1.85
N ASP A 131 -8.82 -8.94 -3.16
CA ASP A 131 -7.60 -8.76 -3.94
C ASP A 131 -6.82 -7.52 -3.50
N PHE A 132 -7.51 -6.40 -3.26
CA PHE A 132 -6.87 -5.19 -2.75
C PHE A 132 -6.34 -5.40 -1.33
N THR A 133 -7.10 -6.09 -0.47
CA THR A 133 -6.66 -6.42 0.89
C THR A 133 -5.43 -7.31 0.88
N ASN A 134 -5.38 -8.31 0.00
CA ASN A 134 -4.21 -9.16 -0.18
C ASN A 134 -2.99 -8.35 -0.62
N LEU A 135 -3.16 -7.37 -1.52
CA LEU A 135 -2.09 -6.46 -1.90
C LEU A 135 -1.60 -5.62 -0.70
N VAL A 136 -2.51 -5.06 0.09
CA VAL A 136 -2.17 -4.27 1.29
C VAL A 136 -1.44 -5.13 2.33
N ASP A 137 -1.85 -6.39 2.49
CA ASP A 137 -1.24 -7.38 3.38
C ASP A 137 0.05 -8.01 2.80
N GLY A 138 0.36 -7.70 1.53
CA GLY A 138 1.45 -8.26 0.73
C GLY A 138 1.43 -9.79 0.65
N LYS A 139 0.24 -10.36 0.48
CA LYS A 139 0.00 -11.79 0.21
C LYS A 139 0.03 -12.10 -1.28
#